data_AF-C3LLJ3-F1
#
_entry.id   AF-C3LLJ3-F1
#
_cell.length_a   1.000
_cell.length_b   1.000
_cell.length_c   1.000
_cell.angle_alpha   90.00
_cell.angle_beta   90.00
_cell.angle_gamma   90.00
#
_symmetry.space_group_name_H-M   'P 1'
#
loop_
_entity.id
_entity.type
_entity.pdbx_description
1 polymer ?
#
loop_
_entity_poly.entity_id
_entity_poly.type
_entity_poly.pdbx_seq_one_letter_code
_entity_poly.pdbx_strand_id
1 'polypeptide(L)'
;MKEKDMFVVIFGRPGCPYCVRAKEHAETLKAKRDDFNYRYVDIHAEGITKADLEKTIGKPVETVPQIFIDEQHIGGCTDFEAYAKENLGLFD
;
A
#
# COMPACT_ATOMS: atom_id res chain seq x y z
N MET A 1 -9.15 21.49 13.82
CA MET A 1 -9.68 20.52 12.85
C MET A 1 -8.47 19.72 12.42
N LYS A 2 -8.29 18.48 12.91
CA LYS A 2 -7.08 17.72 12.57
C LYS A 2 -7.26 17.17 11.17
N GLU A 3 -6.48 17.69 10.22
CA GLU A 3 -6.22 17.06 8.94
C GLU A 3 -5.82 15.60 9.23
N LYS A 4 -6.57 14.65 8.67
CA LYS A 4 -6.26 13.23 8.77
C LYS A 4 -5.21 12.97 7.69
N ASP A 5 -3.94 13.09 8.06
CA ASP A 5 -2.84 12.67 7.19
C ASP A 5 -2.98 11.16 6.97
N MET A 6 -3.22 10.74 5.73
CA MET A 6 -3.35 9.33 5.38
C MET A 6 -1.96 8.76 5.09
N PHE A 7 -1.58 7.71 5.82
CA PHE A 7 -0.28 7.07 5.64
C PHE A 7 -0.41 5.67 5.03
N VAL A 8 0.15 5.49 3.84
CA VAL A 8 0.09 4.24 3.07
C VAL A 8 1.41 3.48 3.13
N VAL A 9 1.39 2.25 3.62
CA VAL A 9 2.55 1.36 3.63
C VAL A 9 2.38 0.28 2.57
N ILE A 10 3.33 0.22 1.64
CA ILE A 10 3.35 -0.76 0.55
C ILE A 10 4.44 -1.77 0.86
N PHE A 11 4.06 -2.96 1.30
CA PHE A 11 4.96 -4.09 1.46
C PHE A 11 5.15 -4.78 0.12
N GLY A 12 6.34 -4.63 -0.43
CA GLY A 12 6.72 -5.18 -1.72
C GLY A 12 8.03 -5.94 -1.66
N ARG A 13 8.40 -6.48 -2.81
CA ARG A 13 9.73 -7.06 -3.03
C ARG A 13 10.34 -6.45 -4.28
N PRO A 14 11.68 -6.36 -4.37
CA PRO A 14 12.33 -5.78 -5.53
C PRO A 14 12.13 -6.71 -6.72
N GLY A 15 11.92 -6.14 -7.91
CA GLY A 15 11.71 -6.92 -9.14
C GLY A 15 10.30 -7.46 -9.36
N CYS A 16 9.29 -6.98 -8.61
CA CYS A 16 7.90 -7.32 -8.86
C CYS A 16 7.17 -6.19 -9.60
N PRO A 17 6.59 -6.43 -10.80
CA PRO A 17 5.94 -5.38 -11.59
C PRO A 17 4.71 -4.79 -10.89
N TYR A 18 3.97 -5.59 -10.11
CA TYR A 18 2.82 -5.12 -9.35
C TYR A 18 3.21 -4.18 -8.20
N CYS A 19 4.38 -4.38 -7.59
CA CYS A 19 4.89 -3.52 -6.52
C CYS A 19 5.23 -2.13 -7.06
N VAL A 20 5.84 -2.06 -8.26
CA VAL A 20 6.13 -0.81 -8.95
C VAL A 20 4.85 -0.04 -9.26
N ARG A 21 3.83 -0.73 -9.82
CA ARG A 21 2.52 -0.11 -10.09
C ARG A 21 1.87 0.47 -8.85
N ALA A 22 1.79 -0.29 -7.76
CA ALA A 22 1.23 0.20 -6.50
C ALA A 22 1.96 1.45 -6.00
N LYS A 23 3.30 1.47 -6.13
CA LYS A 23 4.10 2.64 -5.79
C LYS A 23 3.77 3.83 -6.69
N GLU A 24 3.69 3.65 -8.01
CA GLU A 24 3.34 4.73 -8.96
C GLU A 24 1.97 5.35 -8.66
N HIS A 25 0.98 4.53 -8.31
CA HIS A 25 -0.33 5.03 -7.88
C HIS A 25 -0.22 5.86 -6.59
N ALA A 26 0.53 5.38 -5.60
CA ALA A 26 0.75 6.13 -4.36
C ALA A 26 1.55 7.42 -4.58
N GLU A 27 2.56 7.43 -5.47
CA GLU A 27 3.28 8.65 -5.85
C GLU A 27 2.33 9.66 -6.49
N THR A 28 1.46 9.20 -7.37
CA THR A 28 0.45 10.03 -8.04
C THR A 28 -0.49 10.66 -7.02
N LEU A 29 -0.98 9.89 -6.05
CA LEU A 29 -1.85 10.39 -4.99
C LEU A 29 -1.13 11.40 -4.10
N LYS A 30 0.12 11.12 -3.72
CA LYS A 30 0.98 12.06 -2.98
C LYS A 30 1.21 13.36 -3.73
N ALA A 31 1.34 13.30 -5.06
CA ALA A 31 1.49 14.50 -5.88
C ALA A 31 0.17 15.28 -6.05
N LYS A 32 -0.98 14.58 -6.02
CA LYS A 32 -2.31 15.19 -6.09
C LYS A 32 -2.79 15.74 -4.75
N ARG A 33 -2.31 15.17 -3.63
CA ARG A 33 -2.82 15.40 -2.28
C ARG A 33 -1.67 15.63 -1.30
N ASP A 34 -1.62 16.81 -0.72
CA ASP A 34 -0.66 17.15 0.34
C ASP A 34 -0.90 16.36 1.64
N ASP A 35 -2.14 15.88 1.87
CA ASP A 35 -2.56 15.08 3.03
C ASP A 35 -2.30 13.57 2.86
N PHE A 36 -1.60 13.16 1.80
CA PHE A 36 -1.33 11.75 1.50
C PHE A 36 0.17 11.45 1.55
N ASN A 37 0.55 10.54 2.43
CA ASN A 37 1.91 10.04 2.55
C ASN A 37 1.96 8.55 2.27
N TYR A 38 3.09 8.08 1.73
CA TYR A 38 3.31 6.66 1.52
C TYR A 38 4.76 6.25 1.82
N ARG A 39 4.95 4.97 2.15
CA ARG A 39 6.23 4.33 2.37
C ARG A 39 6.26 2.96 1.69
N TYR A 40 7.29 2.74 0.88
CA TYR A 40 7.57 1.42 0.33
C TYR A 40 8.48 0.66 1.30
N VAL A 41 8.07 -0.55 1.67
CA VAL A 41 8.78 -1.42 2.60
C VAL A 41 9.14 -2.70 1.86
N ASP A 42 10.44 -2.99 1.81
CA ASP A 42 10.92 -4.20 1.19
C ASP A 42 10.91 -5.35 2.19
N ILE A 43 10.01 -6.31 1.99
CA ILE A 43 9.83 -7.41 2.95
C ILE A 43 11.07 -8.29 3.06
N HIS A 44 11.86 -8.41 2.00
CA HIS A 44 13.11 -9.18 2.05
C HIS A 44 14.20 -8.41 2.78
N ALA A 45 14.33 -7.10 2.54
CA ALA A 45 15.33 -6.28 3.21
C ALA A 45 15.05 -6.12 4.72
N GLU A 46 13.78 -6.00 5.11
CA GLU A 46 13.36 -5.88 6.52
C GLU A 46 13.29 -7.25 7.23
N GLY A 47 13.46 -8.35 6.51
CA GLY A 47 13.32 -9.71 7.07
C GLY A 47 11.87 -10.07 7.44
N ILE A 48 10.89 -9.37 6.87
CA ILE A 48 9.47 -9.65 7.07
C ILE A 48 9.10 -10.86 6.21
N THR A 49 8.61 -11.91 6.85
CA THR A 49 8.15 -13.09 6.13
C THR A 49 6.69 -12.94 5.74
N LYS A 50 6.26 -13.73 4.73
CA LYS A 50 4.84 -13.83 4.40
C LYS A 50 4.00 -14.23 5.62
N ALA A 51 4.52 -15.13 6.46
CA ALA A 51 3.85 -15.57 7.68
C ALA A 51 3.61 -14.43 8.70
N ASP A 52 4.52 -13.46 8.78
CA ASP A 52 4.33 -12.28 9.64
C ASP A 52 3.23 -11.37 9.09
N LEU A 53 3.18 -11.18 7.76
CA LEU A 53 2.09 -10.46 7.10
C LEU A 53 0.76 -11.19 7.30
N GLU A 54 0.73 -12.51 7.16
CA GLU A 54 -0.46 -13.35 7.37
C GLU A 54 -1.03 -13.21 8.78
N LYS A 55 -0.15 -13.21 9.79
CA LYS A 55 -0.55 -13.00 11.19
C LYS A 55 -1.10 -11.60 11.43
N THR A 56 -0.50 -10.60 10.79
CA THR A 56 -0.91 -9.19 10.93
C THR A 56 -2.24 -8.94 10.24
N ILE A 57 -2.43 -9.51 9.04
CA ILE A 57 -3.62 -9.33 8.21
C ILE A 57 -4.77 -10.24 8.66
N GLY A 58 -4.45 -11.39 9.26
CA GLY A 58 -5.42 -12.43 9.62
C GLY A 58 -5.96 -13.21 8.40
N LYS A 59 -5.33 -13.07 7.23
CA LYS A 59 -5.66 -13.81 6.00
C LYS A 59 -4.39 -14.36 5.35
N PRO A 60 -4.49 -15.47 4.61
CA PRO A 60 -3.36 -16.01 3.87
C PRO A 60 -2.85 -14.99 2.83
N VAL A 61 -1.54 -14.72 2.88
CA VAL A 61 -0.84 -13.76 2.02
C VAL A 61 0.06 -14.56 1.11
N GLU A 62 -0.48 -14.93 -0.04
CA GLU A 62 0.28 -15.72 -1.01
C GLU A 62 1.08 -14.82 -1.96
N THR A 63 0.57 -13.60 -2.18
CA THR A 63 1.03 -12.67 -3.21
C THR A 63 1.48 -11.32 -2.62
N VAL A 64 2.38 -10.65 -3.34
CA VAL A 64 2.81 -9.27 -3.08
C VAL A 64 2.50 -8.42 -4.32
N PRO A 65 2.26 -7.10 -4.19
CA PRO A 65 2.38 -6.26 -2.98
C PRO A 65 1.24 -6.45 -1.98
N GLN A 66 1.47 -6.08 -0.72
CA GLN A 66 0.46 -5.95 0.33
C GLN A 66 0.42 -4.50 0.81
N ILE A 67 -0.77 -3.89 0.83
CA ILE A 67 -0.94 -2.45 1.02
C ILE A 67 -1.76 -2.20 2.27
N PHE A 68 -1.25 -1.30 3.10
CA PHE A 68 -1.88 -0.87 4.35
C PHE A 68 -2.07 0.64 4.31
N ILE A 69 -3.19 1.11 4.83
CA ILE A 69 -3.50 2.53 4.96
C ILE A 69 -3.88 2.75 6.42
N ASP A 70 -3.18 3.63 7.14
CA ASP A 70 -3.45 3.92 8.56
C ASP A 70 -3.56 2.65 9.42
N GLU A 71 -2.62 1.72 9.23
CA GLU A 71 -2.58 0.40 9.91
C GLU A 71 -3.68 -0.59 9.46
N GLN A 72 -4.62 -0.17 8.63
CA GLN A 72 -5.64 -1.04 8.04
C GLN A 72 -5.12 -1.72 6.78
N HIS A 73 -5.20 -3.05 6.74
CA HIS A 73 -4.92 -3.81 5.53
C HIS A 73 -5.99 -3.57 4.47
N ILE A 74 -5.57 -3.12 3.28
CA ILE A 74 -6.45 -2.93 2.13
C ILE A 74 -6.44 -4.17 1.25
N GLY A 75 -5.26 -4.75 0.98
CA GLY A 75 -5.13 -5.89 0.09
C GLY A 75 -3.93 -5.76 -0.84
N GLY A 76 -4.11 -6.24 -2.06
CA GLY A 76 -3.08 -6.20 -3.09
C GLY A 76 -3.11 -4.90 -3.92
N CYS A 77 -2.33 -4.90 -5.00
CA CYS A 77 -2.29 -3.77 -5.95
C CYS A 77 -3.69 -3.42 -6.48
N THR A 78 -4.53 -4.42 -6.77
CA THR A 78 -5.89 -4.20 -7.30
C THR A 78 -6.83 -3.61 -6.26
N ASP A 79 -6.80 -4.10 -5.02
CA ASP A 79 -7.61 -3.55 -3.93
C ASP A 79 -7.23 -2.09 -3.65
N PHE A 80 -5.92 -1.78 -3.68
CA PHE A 80 -5.46 -0.40 -3.53
C PHE A 80 -5.90 0.51 -4.66
N GLU A 81 -5.84 0.05 -5.91
CA GLU A 81 -6.33 0.83 -7.05
C GLU A 81 -7.83 1.13 -6.92
N ALA A 82 -8.63 0.13 -6.55
CA ALA A 82 -10.06 0.31 -6.29
C ALA A 82 -10.31 1.29 -5.14
N TYR A 83 -9.62 1.12 -4.01
CA TYR A 83 -9.74 2.00 -2.85
C TYR A 83 -9.34 3.44 -3.20
N ALA A 84 -8.21 3.63 -3.89
CA ALA A 84 -7.71 4.93 -4.28
C ALA A 84 -8.61 5.61 -5.31
N LYS A 85 -9.25 4.85 -6.18
CA LYS A 85 -10.25 5.38 -7.11
C LYS A 85 -11.49 5.88 -6.38
N GLU A 86 -12.05 5.09 -5.45
CA GLU A 86 -13.28 5.46 -4.74
C GLU A 86 -13.09 6.51 -3.65
N ASN A 87 -11.97 6.46 -2.92
CA ASN A 87 -11.76 7.29 -1.72
C ASN A 87 -10.77 8.44 -1.94
N LEU A 88 -9.85 8.30 -2.91
CA LEU A 88 -8.72 9.23 -3.07
C LEU A 88 -8.75 10.01 -4.39
N GLY A 89 -9.65 9.68 -5.32
CA GLY A 89 -9.77 10.36 -6.61
C GLY A 89 -8.58 10.09 -7.55
N LEU A 90 -8.01 8.88 -7.53
CA LEU A 90 -6.84 8.53 -8.34
C LEU A 90 -7.01 8.88 -9.83
N PHE A 91 -8.20 8.66 -10.38
CA PHE A 91 -8.56 8.91 -11.78
C PHE A 91 -9.48 10.12 -11.99
N ASP A 92 -9.68 10.94 -10.96
CA ASP A 92 -10.40 12.22 -11.08
C ASP A 92 -9.46 13.33 -11.57
#